data_AF-A0A3A6Q6W8-F1
#
_entry.id   AF-A0A3A6Q6W8-F1
#
_cell.length_a   1.000
_cell.length_b   1.000
_cell.length_c   1.000
_cell.angle_alpha   90.00
_cell.angle_beta   90.00
_cell.angle_gamma   90.00
#
_symmetry.space_group_name_H-M   'P 1'
#
loop_
_entity.id
_entity.type
_entity.pdbx_description
1 polymer ?
#
loop_
_entity_poly.entity_id
_entity_poly.type
_entity_poly.pdbx_seq_one_letter_code
_entity_poly.pdbx_strand_id
1 'polypeptide(L)'
;MTAAVKIDEERKDRLEELQAEVRLRTGTSVTQKELLERFIDEAYESREEIIDSFRESTVPLSESEKAAMRRGRFSSGVETTEEDIDDTLYG
;
A
#
# COMPACT_ATOMS: atom_id res chain seq x y z
N MET A 1 21.99 6.84 12.03
CA MET A 1 22.09 5.75 13.01
C MET A 1 21.54 4.49 12.36
N THR A 2 22.24 3.36 12.40
CA THR A 2 21.74 2.07 11.91
C THR A 2 21.09 1.31 13.06
N ALA A 3 19.77 1.15 13.01
CA ALA A 3 19.04 0.34 13.99
C ALA A 3 19.10 -1.14 13.58
N ALA A 4 19.43 -2.03 14.53
CA ALA A 4 19.31 -3.47 14.32
C ALA A 4 17.86 -3.90 14.52
N VAL A 5 17.23 -4.40 13.46
CA VAL A 5 15.86 -4.94 13.51
C VAL A 5 15.93 -6.41 13.90
N LYS A 6 15.17 -6.81 14.93
CA LYS A 6 15.02 -8.22 15.31
C LYS A 6 13.87 -8.83 14.53
N ILE A 7 14.12 -9.98 13.92
CA ILE A 7 13.13 -10.77 13.20
C ILE A 7 12.98 -12.10 13.96
N ASP A 8 11.75 -12.56 14.15
CA ASP A 8 11.47 -13.86 14.73
C ASP A 8 11.84 -15.01 13.77
N GLU A 9 11.90 -16.22 14.33
CA GLU A 9 12.35 -17.41 13.60
C GLU A 9 11.42 -17.76 12.43
N GLU A 10 10.10 -17.65 12.59
CA GLU A 10 9.14 -17.95 11.52
C GLU A 10 9.33 -17.02 10.32
N ARG A 11 9.47 -15.71 10.55
CA ARG A 11 9.73 -14.74 9.48
C ARG A 11 11.10 -14.93 8.85
N LYS A 12 12.11 -15.35 9.62
CA LYS A 12 13.44 -15.67 9.12
C LYS A 12 13.41 -16.89 8.19
N ASP A 13 12.67 -17.93 8.55
CA ASP A 13 12.53 -19.14 7.73
C ASP A 13 11.87 -18.81 6.38
N ARG A 14 10.83 -17.96 6.37
CA ARG A 14 10.20 -17.48 5.13
C ARG A 14 11.15 -16.71 4.23
N LEU A 15 12.06 -15.91 4.80
CA LEU A 15 13.09 -15.20 4.03
C LEU A 15 14.10 -16.18 3.40
N GLU A 16 14.48 -17.25 4.12
CA GLU A 16 15.39 -18.28 3.61
C GLU A 16 14.75 -19.12 2.50
N GLU A 17 13.47 -19.46 2.65
CA GLU A 17 12.69 -20.17 1.61
C GLU A 17 12.65 -19.35 0.32
N LEU A 18 12.33 -18.05 0.42
CA LEU A 18 12.29 -17.17 -0.75
C LEU A 18 13.67 -16.99 -1.40
N GLN A 19 14.73 -16.88 -0.60
CA GLN A 19 16.10 -16.83 -1.10
C GLN A 19 16.46 -18.09 -1.90
N ALA A 20 16.05 -19.27 -1.42
CA ALA A 20 16.23 -20.52 -2.13
C ALA A 20 15.41 -20.56 -3.43
N GLU A 21 14.17 -20.09 -3.41
CA GLU A 21 13.32 -20.01 -4.61
C GLU A 21 13.93 -19.10 -5.68
N VAL A 22 14.41 -17.90 -5.29
CA VAL A 22 15.09 -16.97 -6.21
C VAL A 22 16.30 -17.65 -6.85
N ARG A 23 17.11 -18.37 -6.05
CA ARG A 23 18.27 -19.09 -6.58
C ARG A 23 17.87 -20.21 -7.53
N LEU A 24 16.83 -20.98 -7.21
CA LEU A 24 16.35 -22.08 -8.05
C LEU A 24 15.79 -21.60 -9.39
N ARG A 25 15.05 -20.48 -9.39
CA ARG A 25 14.36 -19.97 -10.58
C ARG A 25 15.24 -19.08 -11.46
N THR A 26 16.14 -18.31 -10.86
CA THR A 26 16.95 -17.31 -11.58
C THR A 26 18.42 -17.71 -11.70
N GLY A 27 18.87 -18.73 -10.96
CA GLY A 27 20.28 -19.11 -10.86
C GLY A 27 21.14 -18.16 -10.04
N THR A 28 20.57 -17.06 -9.54
CA THR A 28 21.31 -16.01 -8.82
C THR A 28 21.16 -16.19 -7.31
N SER A 29 22.28 -16.22 -6.60
CA SER A 29 22.28 -16.15 -5.14
C SER A 29 22.11 -14.70 -4.69
N VAL A 30 21.11 -14.45 -3.86
CA VAL A 30 20.89 -13.16 -3.20
C VAL A 30 21.10 -13.32 -1.69
N THR A 31 21.42 -12.25 -0.99
CA THR A 31 21.50 -12.20 0.46
C THR A 31 20.17 -11.76 1.08
N GLN A 32 19.95 -12.09 2.35
CA GLN A 32 18.77 -11.62 3.11
C GLN A 32 18.69 -10.08 3.15
N LYS A 33 19.85 -9.41 3.23
CA LYS A 33 19.93 -7.94 3.18
C LYS A 33 19.40 -7.39 1.86
N GLU A 34 19.84 -7.94 0.73
CA GLU A 34 19.39 -7.50 -0.60
C GLU A 34 17.90 -7.73 -0.82
N LEU A 35 17.35 -8.85 -0.31
CA LEU A 35 15.91 -9.10 -0.35
C LEU A 35 15.13 -8.07 0.49
N LEU A 36 15.60 -7.78 1.70
CA LEU A 36 14.98 -6.77 2.56
C LEU A 36 15.07 -5.36 1.96
N GLU A 37 16.21 -4.99 1.35
CA GLU A 37 16.36 -3.71 0.67
C GLU A 37 15.34 -3.58 -0.48
N ARG A 38 15.16 -4.62 -1.30
CA ARG A 38 14.12 -4.62 -2.34
C ARG A 38 12.70 -4.53 -1.80
N PHE A 39 12.38 -5.23 -0.73
CA PHE A 39 11.05 -5.13 -0.11
C PHE A 39 10.78 -3.75 0.46
N ILE A 40 11.79 -3.09 1.03
CA ILE A 40 11.66 -1.72 1.51
C ILE A 40 11.39 -0.78 0.34
N ASP A 41 12.11 -0.93 -0.77
CA ASP A 41 11.91 -0.10 -1.96
C ASP A 41 10.50 -0.29 -2.55
N GLU A 42 10.05 -1.53 -2.70
CA GLU A 42 8.70 -1.87 -3.19
C GLU A 42 7.61 -1.35 -2.24
N ALA A 43 7.77 -1.55 -0.93
CA ALA A 43 6.85 -1.02 0.07
C ALA A 43 6.81 0.51 0.10
N TYR A 44 7.91 1.17 -0.29
CA TYR A 44 7.96 2.62 -0.38
C TYR A 44 7.20 3.16 -1.60
N GLU A 45 7.19 2.41 -2.71
CA GLU A 45 6.34 2.71 -3.87
C GLU A 45 4.85 2.59 -3.53
N SER A 46 4.47 1.62 -2.69
CA SER A 46 3.11 1.43 -2.16
C SER A 46 2.89 2.03 -0.76
N ARG A 47 3.58 3.15 -0.44
CA ARG A 47 3.59 3.71 0.94
C ARG A 47 2.23 4.01 1.54
N GLU A 48 1.24 4.40 0.74
CA GLU A 48 -0.10 4.72 1.25
C GLU A 48 -0.79 3.46 1.76
N GLU A 49 -0.74 2.36 1.01
CA GLU A 49 -1.29 1.06 1.43
C GLU A 49 -0.60 0.52 2.68
N ILE A 50 0.72 0.70 2.78
CA ILE A 50 1.49 0.33 3.98
C ILE A 50 1.04 1.16 5.17
N ILE A 51 0.91 2.48 5.04
CA ILE A 51 0.42 3.35 6.11
C ILE A 51 -1.00 2.95 6.52
N ASP A 52 -1.87 2.66 5.55
CA ASP A 52 -3.25 2.24 5.80
C ASP A 52 -3.32 0.87 6.50
N SER A 53 -2.37 -0.03 6.26
CA SER A 53 -2.32 -1.34 6.93
C SER A 53 -2.12 -1.26 8.45
N PHE A 54 -1.57 -0.13 8.94
CA PHE A 54 -1.42 0.14 10.38
C PHE A 54 -2.62 0.87 11.00
N ARG A 55 -3.61 1.28 10.19
CA ARG A 55 -4.84 1.90 10.71
C ARG A 55 -5.78 0.81 11.20
N GLU A 56 -6.22 0.90 12.45
CA GLU A 56 -7.15 -0.06 13.07
C GLU A 56 -8.54 -0.14 12.40
N SER A 57 -8.90 0.83 11.54
CA SER A 57 -10.12 0.80 10.74
C SER A 57 -9.96 1.56 9.42
N THR A 58 -10.39 0.94 8.32
CA THR A 58 -10.47 1.53 6.98
C THR A 58 -11.74 2.35 6.81
N VAL A 59 -12.21 3.09 7.83
CA VAL A 59 -13.24 4.14 7.76
C VAL A 59 -13.62 4.59 9.18
N PRO A 60 -14.03 5.86 9.39
CA PRO A 60 -14.14 6.93 8.40
C PRO A 60 -12.88 7.81 8.35
N LEU A 61 -12.77 8.60 7.27
CA LEU A 61 -11.80 9.70 7.16
C LEU A 61 -11.75 10.50 8.46
N SER A 62 -10.54 10.89 8.87
CA SER A 62 -10.37 11.85 9.95
C SER A 62 -11.04 13.19 9.59
N GLU A 63 -11.34 14.03 10.58
CA GLU A 63 -11.97 15.33 10.32
C GLU A 63 -11.13 16.25 9.42
N SER A 64 -9.79 16.15 9.49
CA SER A 64 -8.89 16.88 8.59
C SER A 64 -8.95 16.36 7.15
N GLU A 65 -9.07 15.05 6.96
CA GLU A 65 -9.27 14.42 5.64
C GLU A 65 -10.66 14.73 5.08
N LYS A 66 -11.72 14.74 5.90
CA LYS A 66 -13.05 15.22 5.48
C LYS A 66 -13.03 16.69 5.08
N ALA A 67 -12.32 17.53 5.85
CA ALA A 67 -12.14 18.93 5.50
C ALA A 67 -11.37 19.06 4.17
N ALA A 68 -10.32 18.26 3.96
CA ALA A 68 -9.57 18.22 2.71
C ALA A 68 -10.42 17.80 1.51
N MET A 69 -11.20 16.73 1.64
CA MET A 69 -12.11 16.23 0.61
C MET A 69 -13.17 17.28 0.22
N ARG A 70 -13.57 18.14 1.17
CA ARG A 70 -14.53 19.23 0.92
C ARG A 70 -13.89 20.48 0.33
N ARG A 71 -12.56 20.65 0.41
CA ARG A 71 -11.87 21.81 -0.19
C ARG A 71 -12.00 21.73 -1.72
N GLY A 72 -12.52 22.78 -2.33
CA GLY A 72 -12.71 22.86 -3.78
C GLY A 72 -14.01 22.24 -4.31
N ARG A 73 -14.84 21.66 -3.44
CA ARG A 73 -16.21 21.32 -3.84
C ARG A 73 -17.03 22.59 -3.97
N PHE A 74 -17.73 22.71 -5.08
CA PHE A 74 -18.75 23.72 -5.29
C PHE A 74 -20.09 23.02 -5.56
N SER A 75 -21.18 23.64 -5.14
CA SER A 75 -22.50 23.17 -5.57
C SER A 75 -22.72 23.65 -7.00
N SER A 76 -22.94 22.72 -7.93
CA SER A 76 -23.28 23.04 -9.32
C SER A 76 -24.67 23.69 -9.44
N GLY A 77 -25.50 23.60 -8.39
CA GLY A 77 -26.89 24.06 -8.41
C GLY A 77 -27.82 23.15 -9.22
N VAL A 78 -27.30 22.05 -9.74
CA VAL A 78 -28.04 21.03 -10.49
C VAL A 78 -28.11 19.79 -9.61
N GLU A 79 -29.32 19.30 -9.37
CA GLU A 79 -29.49 17.98 -8.76
C GLU A 79 -29.06 16.94 -9.79
N THR A 80 -28.11 16.09 -9.42
CA THR A 80 -27.59 15.02 -10.28
C THR A 80 -27.86 13.72 -9.55
N THR A 81 -28.68 12.88 -10.17
CA THR A 81 -29.02 11.54 -9.69
C THR A 81 -28.07 10.50 -10.29
N GLU A 82 -28.16 9.26 -9.80
CA GLU A 82 -27.41 8.14 -10.36
C GLU A 82 -27.80 7.86 -11.82
N GLU A 83 -29.09 7.95 -12.15
CA GLU A 83 -29.62 7.79 -13.52
C GLU A 83 -29.02 8.81 -14.49
N ASP A 84 -28.92 10.09 -14.08
CA ASP A 84 -28.29 11.14 -14.90
C ASP A 84 -26.80 10.84 -15.21
N ILE A 85 -26.10 10.21 -14.27
CA ILE A 85 -24.68 9.85 -14.40
C ILE A 85 -24.55 8.66 -15.35
N ASP A 86 -25.38 7.64 -15.17
CA ASP A 86 -25.33 6.43 -15.98
C ASP A 86 -25.68 6.70 -17.45
N ASP A 87 -26.70 7.51 -17.71
CA ASP A 87 -27.05 7.97 -19.07
C ASP A 87 -25.88 8.74 -19.73
N THR A 88 -25.10 9.49 -18.94
CA THR A 88 -23.97 10.28 -19.45
C THR A 88 -22.71 9.45 -19.67
N LEU A 89 -22.42 8.51 -18.77
CA LEU A 89 -21.16 7.76 -18.75
C LEU A 89 -21.25 6.39 -19.41
N TYR A 90 -22.42 5.77 -19.41
CA TYR A 90 -22.63 4.39 -19.83
C TYR A 90 -23.67 4.24 -20.96
N GLY A 91 -24.61 5.18 -21.11
CA GLY A 91 -25.48 5.32 -22.28
C GLY A 91 -26.75 4.48 -22.26
#